data_AF-X1SAR2-F1
#
_entry.id   AF-X1SAR2-F1
#
_cell.length_a   1.000
_cell.length_b   1.000
_cell.length_c   1.000
_cell.angle_alpha   90.00
_cell.angle_beta   90.00
_cell.angle_gamma   90.00
#
_symmetry.space_group_name_H-M   'P 1'
#
loop_
_entity.id
_entity.type
_entity.pdbx_description
1 polymer ?
#
loop_
_entity_poly.entity_id
_entity_poly.type
_entity_poly.pdbx_seq_one_letter_code
_entity_poly.pdbx_strand_id
1 'polypeptide(L)' 'LAHLSQDKSLLSAFQQGEDIHAATAAQLFGVDSSQVTSDMRRLAKTVNFGVIYGMSDYGLEQATELSRK' A
#
# COMPACT_ATOMS: atom_id res chain seq x y z
N LEU A 1 -2.20 6.48 -8.46
CA LEU A 1 -2.89 5.67 -7.44
C LEU A 1 -3.97 6.45 -6.71
N ALA A 2 -3.63 7.48 -5.92
CA ALA A 2 -4.61 8.23 -5.12
C ALA A 2 -5.82 8.74 -5.93
N HIS A 3 -5.58 9.30 -7.12
CA HIS A 3 -6.66 9.73 -8.02
C HIS A 3 -7.47 8.56 -8.61
N LEU A 4 -6.88 7.38 -8.79
CA LEU A 4 -7.56 6.22 -9.36
C LEU A 4 -8.40 5.49 -8.31
N SER A 5 -7.88 5.35 -7.09
CA SER A 5 -8.57 4.67 -5.99
C SER A 5 -9.62 5.54 -5.31
N GLN A 6 -9.50 6.88 -5.41
CA GLN A 6 -10.33 7.85 -4.67
C GLN A 6 -10.28 7.62 -3.14
N ASP A 7 -9.27 6.90 -2.66
CA ASP A 7 -9.09 6.62 -1.26
C ASP A 7 -8.70 7.89 -0.51
N LYS A 8 -9.47 8.24 0.52
CA LYS A 8 -9.31 9.53 1.23
C LYS A 8 -7.95 9.65 1.90
N SER A 9 -7.44 8.56 2.46
CA SER A 9 -6.12 8.50 3.08
C SER A 9 -5.00 8.70 2.07
N LEU A 10 -5.04 8.01 0.94
CA LEU A 10 -4.05 8.16 -0.13
C LEU A 10 -4.11 9.55 -0.77
N LEU A 11 -5.30 10.11 -0.96
CA LEU A 11 -5.47 11.49 -1.43
C LEU A 11 -4.87 12.50 -0.45
N SER A 12 -5.15 12.33 0.85
CA SER A 12 -4.61 13.18 1.91
C SER A 12 -3.08 13.07 2.00
N ALA A 13 -2.54 11.85 2.04
CA ALA A 13 -1.11 11.60 2.09
C ALA A 13 -0.40 12.21 0.86
N PHE A 14 -1.00 12.09 -0.33
CA PHE A 14 -0.46 12.72 -1.54
C PHE A 14 -0.49 14.25 -1.47
N GLN A 15 -1.60 14.85 -1.00
CA GLN A 15 -1.73 16.30 -0.86
C GLN A 15 -0.76 16.90 0.17
N GLN A 16 -0.47 16.14 1.24
CA GLN A 16 0.42 16.55 2.32
C GLN A 16 1.90 16.24 2.04
N GLY A 17 2.21 15.58 0.91
CA GLY A 17 3.58 15.16 0.57
C GLY A 17 4.13 14.07 1.47
N GLU A 18 3.25 13.31 2.12
CA GLU A 18 3.62 12.20 3.00
C GLU A 18 4.11 10.99 2.19
N ASP A 19 4.79 10.07 2.87
CA ASP A 19 5.18 8.81 2.28
C ASP A 19 3.96 7.91 2.05
N ILE A 20 3.43 7.95 0.84
CA ILE A 20 2.29 7.14 0.40
C ILE A 20 2.47 5.64 0.65
N HIS A 21 3.70 5.12 0.60
CA HIS A 21 3.95 3.70 0.83
C HIS A 21 3.90 3.37 2.32
N ALA A 22 4.39 4.27 3.18
CA ALA A 22 4.26 4.12 4.62
C ALA A 22 2.80 4.23 5.06
N ALA A 23 2.04 5.20 4.51
CA ALA A 23 0.61 5.33 4.76
C ALA A 23 -0.18 4.08 4.33
N THR A 24 0.15 3.53 3.15
CA THR A 24 -0.46 2.27 2.67
C THR A 24 -0.09 1.10 3.60
N ALA A 25 1.18 1.01 4.02
CA ALA A 25 1.64 -0.04 4.93
C ALA A 25 0.93 0.02 6.29
N ALA A 26 0.84 1.20 6.89
CA ALA A 26 0.13 1.40 8.16
C ALA A 26 -1.30 0.84 8.11
N GLN A 27 -2.02 1.10 7.02
CA GLN A 27 -3.37 0.57 6.83
C GLN A 27 -3.39 -0.94 6.59
N LEU A 28 -2.48 -1.44 5.78
CA LEU A 28 -2.45 -2.85 5.39
C LEU A 28 -2.11 -3.76 6.58
N PHE A 29 -1.20 -3.31 7.45
CA PHE A 29 -0.77 -4.05 8.65
C PHE A 29 -1.55 -3.66 9.92
N GLY A 30 -2.39 -2.62 9.87
CA GLY A 30 -3.16 -2.14 11.01
C GLY A 30 -2.28 -1.58 12.14
N VAL A 31 -1.22 -0.87 11.78
CA VAL A 31 -0.25 -0.27 12.72
C VAL A 31 -0.16 1.23 12.50
N ASP A 32 0.35 1.97 13.49
CA ASP A 32 0.64 3.39 13.31
C ASP A 32 1.77 3.61 12.28
N SER A 33 1.75 4.73 11.56
CA SER A 33 2.80 5.08 10.59
C SER A 33 4.21 5.11 11.20
N SER A 34 4.33 5.39 12.51
CA SER A 34 5.59 5.36 13.25
C SER A 34 6.12 3.96 13.52
N GLN A 35 5.26 2.94 13.42
CA GLN A 35 5.60 1.53 13.61
C GLN A 35 5.85 0.80 12.28
N VAL A 36 5.68 1.48 11.14
CA VAL A 36 5.94 0.92 9.82
C VAL A 36 7.43 0.61 9.67
N THR A 37 7.74 -0.65 9.40
CA THR A 37 9.10 -1.10 9.10
C THR A 37 9.43 -0.92 7.62
N SER A 38 10.72 -0.96 7.29
CA SER A 38 11.19 -0.94 5.89
C SER A 38 10.58 -2.08 5.05
N ASP A 39 10.37 -3.25 5.64
CA ASP A 39 9.79 -4.41 4.95
C ASP A 39 8.29 -4.22 4.68
N MET A 40 7.55 -3.72 5.68
CA MET A 40 6.12 -3.36 5.51
C MET A 40 5.95 -2.33 4.40
N ARG A 41 6.80 -1.29 4.40
CA ARG A 41 6.81 -0.26 3.36
C ARG A 41 7.14 -0.83 1.97
N ARG A 42 8.08 -1.77 1.89
CA ARG A 42 8.45 -2.44 0.63
C ARG A 42 7.29 -3.27 0.09
N LEU A 43 6.60 -4.03 0.94
CA LEU A 43 5.42 -4.80 0.56
C LEU A 43 4.29 -3.90 0.06
N ALA A 44 3.99 -2.82 0.79
CA ALA A 44 2.98 -1.84 0.37
C ALA A 44 3.30 -1.18 -0.97
N LYS A 45 4.59 -0.94 -1.27
CA LYS A 45 5.04 -0.52 -2.59
C LYS A 45 4.72 -1.56 -3.67
N THR A 46 5.01 -2.84 -3.44
CA THR A 46 4.67 -3.92 -4.37
C THR A 46 3.16 -3.97 -4.64
N VAL A 47 2.33 -3.85 -3.60
CA VAL A 47 0.87 -3.81 -3.74
C VAL A 47 0.42 -2.63 -4.59
N ASN A 48 0.89 -1.41 -4.27
CA ASN A 48 0.52 -0.20 -4.99
C ASN A 48 0.84 -0.27 -6.49
N PHE A 49 2.03 -0.75 -6.86
CA PHE A 49 2.39 -0.92 -8.27
C PHE A 49 1.67 -2.12 -8.91
N GLY A 50 1.51 -3.23 -8.18
CA GLY A 50 0.78 -4.40 -8.66
C GLY A 50 -0.65 -4.05 -9.06
N VAL A 51 -1.38 -3.32 -8.22
CA VAL A 51 -2.75 -2.88 -8.51
C VAL A 51 -2.79 -1.94 -9.72
N ILE A 52 -1.87 -0.97 -9.83
CA ILE A 52 -1.83 -0.03 -10.97
C ILE A 52 -1.57 -0.76 -12.29
N TYR A 53 -0.74 -1.80 -12.28
CA TYR A 53 -0.38 -2.56 -13.47
C TYR A 53 -1.30 -3.77 -13.72
N GLY A 54 -2.41 -3.88 -12.99
CA GLY A 54 -3.41 -4.93 -13.21
C GLY A 54 -2.93 -6.33 -12.81
N MET A 55 -2.03 -6.42 -11.82
CA MET A 55 -1.66 -7.70 -11.21
C MET A 55 -2.91 -8.33 -10.58
N SER A 56 -3.15 -9.61 -10.88
CA SER A 56 -4.25 -10.35 -10.26
C SER A 56 -4.01 -10.56 -8.77
N ASP A 57 -5.08 -10.84 -8.02
CA ASP A 57 -4.99 -11.17 -6.59
C ASP A 57 -4.03 -12.33 -6.33
N TYR A 58 -4.00 -13.34 -7.23
CA TYR A 58 -3.03 -14.43 -7.19
C TYR A 58 -1.59 -13.95 -7.41
N GLY A 59 -1.36 -13.05 -8.36
CA GLY A 59 -0.04 -12.47 -8.59
C GLY A 59 0.44 -11.64 -7.39
N LEU A 60 -0.47 -10.92 -6.74
CA LEU A 60 -0.19 -10.16 -5.53
C LEU A 60 0.15 -11.09 -4.36
N GLU A 61 -0.59 -12.18 -4.15
CA GLU A 61 -0.30 -13.19 -3.12
C GLU A 61 1.05 -13.90 -3.37
N GLN A 62 1.48 -14.06 -4.62
CA GLN A 62 2.83 -14.60 -4.90
C GLN A 62 3.94 -13.57 -4.69
N ALA A 63 3.63 -12.28 -4.86
CA ALA A 63 4.59 -11.18 -4.73
C ALA A 63 4.66 -10.60 -3.30
N THR A 64 3.69 -10.93 -2.46
CA THR A 64 3.53 -10.42 -1.10
C THR A 64 3.18 -11.58 -0.18
N GLU A 65 3.70 -11.66 1.04
CA GLU A 65 3.34 -12.71 2.01
C GLU A 65 1.90 -12.57 2.56
N LEU A 66 1.05 -11.83 1.85
CA LEU A 66 -0.31 -11.51 2.22
C LEU A 66 -1.24 -12.51 1.56
N SER A 67 -1.98 -13.26 2.38
CA SER A 67 -2.95 -14.22 1.88
C SER A 67 -4.29 -13.56 1.58
N ARG A 68 -5.01 -14.10 0.59
CA ARG A 68 -6.41 -13.75 0.32
C ARG A 68 -7.28 -14.13 1.53
N LYS A 69 -8.05 -13.17 2.06
CA LYS A 69 -9.13 -13.46 3.02
C LYS A 69 -10.41 -13.81 2.29
#